data_AF-A0A7J7NVQ7-F1
#
_entry.id   AF-A0A7J7NVQ7-F1
#
_cell.length_a   1.000
_cell.length_b   1.000
_cell.length_c   1.000
_cell.angle_alpha   90.00
_cell.angle_beta   90.00
_cell.angle_gamma   90.00
#
_symmetry.space_group_name_H-M   'P 1'
#
loop_
_entity.id
_entity.type
_entity.pdbx_description
1 polymer ?
#
loop_
_entity_poly.entity_id
_entity_poly.type
_entity_poly.pdbx_seq_one_letter_code
_entity_poly.pdbx_strand_id
1 'polypeptide(L)'
;MKIICCWQDLKIGSEELTRMRGADLKSLLKRKKLYLVLDLDHTLLNSVKFMNISPEEEYLKNHADSLQDIQKGSLFMLESMHYMTKLRPFVRTFLKEASDMFEMYIYTMGGRSYAKEMARLLDPGRVYFDSRVISSADGTLKNQKGLDVVLGADNAVVILDDTEIVWSKHKENLILMERYDFFASSGRQFGSNYKSLSELNRDEVESSGALSAILKVLKLVHQTFFDSETEANLMVRDVRQVLKNVRKEVLKDCKLLFSHIWRGECPENKKLWLMAKHLGASCFTELDQSVTHIVSLVAGTDKAHWAQEKGKFLVHPRWLEAANYFWTRQPEESYMLAPQESLRQ
;
A
#
# COMPACT_ATOMS: atom_id res chain seq x y z
N MET A 1 -14.37 -15.50 24.43
CA MET A 1 -14.04 -14.55 23.34
C MET A 1 -14.80 -15.00 22.11
N LYS A 2 -15.79 -14.23 21.64
CA LYS A 2 -16.67 -14.64 20.52
C LYS A 2 -15.94 -14.36 19.21
N ILE A 3 -15.56 -15.41 18.47
CA ILE A 3 -15.08 -15.31 17.09
C ILE A 3 -16.26 -15.68 16.20
N ILE A 4 -16.80 -14.69 15.49
CA ILE A 4 -17.86 -14.89 14.49
C ILE A 4 -17.14 -14.92 13.15
N CYS A 5 -16.87 -16.13 12.65
CA CYS A 5 -16.43 -16.29 11.27
C CYS A 5 -17.69 -16.27 10.39
N CYS A 6 -17.64 -15.56 9.27
CA CYS A 6 -18.79 -15.25 8.39
C CYS A 6 -19.24 -16.46 7.53
N TRP A 7 -19.35 -17.64 8.15
CA TRP A 7 -19.99 -18.84 7.62
C TRP A 7 -21.19 -19.12 8.51
N GLN A 8 -22.41 -18.77 8.04
CA GLN A 8 -23.70 -19.13 8.64
C GLN A 8 -23.71 -19.37 10.16
N ASP A 9 -23.82 -18.33 10.99
CA ASP A 9 -24.16 -18.41 12.43
C ASP A 9 -23.52 -19.56 13.26
N LEU A 10 -22.34 -20.06 12.85
CA LEU A 10 -21.74 -21.24 13.47
C LEU A 10 -20.72 -20.80 14.51
N LYS A 11 -20.98 -21.14 15.77
CA LYS A 11 -20.03 -20.94 16.88
C LYS A 11 -18.98 -22.04 16.82
N ILE A 12 -17.80 -21.73 16.28
CA ILE A 12 -16.69 -22.67 16.20
C ILE A 12 -15.76 -22.44 17.41
N GLY A 13 -15.38 -23.53 18.09
CA GLY A 13 -14.41 -23.49 19.20
C GLY A 13 -13.00 -23.10 18.74
N SER A 14 -12.17 -22.58 19.64
CA SER A 14 -10.81 -22.10 19.30
C SER A 14 -9.89 -23.19 18.77
N GLU A 15 -9.98 -24.41 19.29
CA GLU A 15 -9.18 -25.55 18.81
C GLU A 15 -9.58 -25.97 17.40
N GLU A 16 -10.89 -25.97 17.11
CA GLU A 16 -11.42 -26.32 15.80
C GLU A 16 -11.06 -25.27 14.75
N LEU A 17 -11.10 -23.97 15.11
CA LEU A 17 -10.58 -22.89 14.28
C LEU A 17 -9.09 -23.07 13.96
N THR A 18 -8.26 -23.39 14.95
CA THR A 18 -6.83 -23.64 14.71
C THR A 18 -6.62 -24.85 13.79
N ARG A 19 -7.40 -25.91 13.95
CA ARG A 19 -7.35 -27.10 13.09
C ARG A 19 -7.72 -26.77 11.64
N MET A 20 -8.82 -26.05 11.44
CA MET A 20 -9.25 -25.60 10.10
C MET A 20 -8.19 -24.70 9.45
N ARG A 21 -7.67 -23.71 10.18
CA ARG A 21 -6.58 -22.83 9.69
C ARG A 21 -5.35 -23.63 9.25
N GLY A 22 -4.97 -24.66 10.02
CA GLY A 22 -3.83 -25.51 9.67
C GLY A 22 -4.07 -26.35 8.41
N ALA A 23 -5.27 -26.92 8.26
CA ALA A 23 -5.65 -27.70 7.08
C ALA A 23 -5.74 -26.83 5.82
N ASP A 24 -6.38 -25.66 5.93
CA ASP A 24 -6.52 -24.68 4.86
C ASP A 24 -5.15 -24.15 4.41
N LEU A 25 -4.27 -23.81 5.36
CA LEU A 25 -2.91 -23.38 5.06
C LEU A 25 -2.14 -24.46 4.29
N LYS A 26 -2.21 -25.71 4.74
CA LYS A 26 -1.53 -26.83 4.06
C LYS A 26 -2.05 -27.00 2.62
N SER A 27 -3.35 -26.87 2.41
CA SER A 27 -3.97 -26.94 1.09
C SER A 27 -3.56 -25.76 0.19
N LEU A 28 -3.54 -24.56 0.74
CA LEU A 28 -3.11 -23.34 0.06
C LEU A 28 -1.64 -23.42 -0.39
N LEU A 29 -0.73 -23.80 0.52
CA LEU A 29 0.70 -23.92 0.21
C LEU A 29 0.98 -25.03 -0.81
N LYS A 30 0.22 -26.13 -0.81
CA LYS A 30 0.29 -27.17 -1.86
C LYS A 30 -0.07 -26.63 -3.24
N ARG A 31 -1.01 -25.69 -3.31
CA ARG A 31 -1.37 -24.97 -4.55
C ARG A 31 -0.38 -23.85 -4.89
N LYS A 32 0.73 -23.73 -4.14
CA LYS A 32 1.70 -22.64 -4.20
C LYS A 32 1.04 -21.27 -4.11
N LYS A 33 0.11 -21.09 -3.16
CA LYS A 33 -0.52 -19.80 -2.90
C LYS A 33 -0.25 -19.29 -1.48
N LEU A 34 -0.37 -17.97 -1.33
CA LEU A 34 -0.42 -17.26 -0.05
C LEU A 34 -1.78 -16.55 0.09
N TYR A 35 -2.07 -15.94 1.23
CA TYR A 35 -3.23 -15.07 1.39
C TYR A 35 -2.85 -13.62 1.11
N LEU A 36 -3.73 -12.88 0.43
CA LEU A 36 -3.59 -11.45 0.21
C LEU A 36 -4.84 -10.72 0.70
N VAL A 37 -4.68 -9.90 1.73
CA VAL A 37 -5.74 -9.03 2.26
C VAL A 37 -5.60 -7.66 1.60
N LEU A 38 -6.68 -7.22 0.95
CA LEU A 38 -6.73 -5.98 0.19
C LEU A 38 -7.69 -5.01 0.87
N ASP A 39 -7.22 -3.82 1.19
CA ASP A 39 -8.09 -2.69 1.49
C ASP A 39 -8.77 -2.14 0.21
N LEU A 40 -9.82 -1.33 0.38
CA LEU A 40 -10.55 -0.72 -0.74
C LEU A 40 -10.15 0.74 -0.96
N ASP A 41 -10.57 1.61 -0.03
CA ASP A 41 -10.52 3.06 -0.17
C ASP A 41 -9.08 3.58 -0.12
N HIS A 42 -8.68 4.37 -1.11
CA HIS A 42 -7.30 4.84 -1.33
C HIS A 42 -6.28 3.72 -1.62
N THR A 43 -6.72 2.46 -1.67
CA THR A 43 -5.87 1.29 -1.99
C THR A 43 -6.16 0.81 -3.42
N LEU A 44 -7.33 0.21 -3.65
CA LEU A 44 -7.76 -0.33 -4.96
C LEU A 44 -8.70 0.61 -5.73
N LEU A 45 -9.34 1.54 -5.01
CA LEU A 45 -10.31 2.48 -5.55
C LEU A 45 -10.38 3.73 -4.65
N ASN A 46 -11.05 4.75 -5.12
CA ASN A 46 -11.39 5.92 -4.32
C ASN A 46 -12.87 6.22 -4.53
N SER A 47 -13.57 6.58 -3.45
CA SER A 47 -15.02 6.82 -3.47
C SER A 47 -15.35 8.13 -2.80
N VAL A 48 -16.29 8.89 -3.37
CA VAL A 48 -16.78 10.16 -2.83
C VAL A 48 -18.30 10.17 -2.79
N LYS A 49 -18.88 10.70 -1.71
CA LYS A 49 -20.33 10.96 -1.66
C LYS A 49 -20.67 12.09 -2.64
N PHE A 50 -21.82 12.02 -3.30
CA PHE A 50 -22.23 13.07 -4.25
C PHE A 50 -22.22 14.48 -3.66
N MET A 51 -22.62 14.61 -2.39
CA MET A 51 -22.58 15.90 -1.66
C MET A 51 -21.17 16.49 -1.44
N ASN A 52 -20.12 15.69 -1.63
CA ASN A 52 -18.73 16.07 -1.41
C ASN A 52 -17.93 16.27 -2.71
N ILE A 53 -18.56 16.08 -3.87
CA ILE A 53 -17.99 16.40 -5.19
C ILE A 53 -17.85 17.93 -5.26
N SER A 54 -16.66 18.43 -5.60
CA SER A 54 -16.45 19.88 -5.73
C SER A 54 -17.00 20.41 -7.06
N PRO A 55 -17.27 21.73 -7.18
CA PRO A 55 -17.67 22.33 -8.46
C PRO A 55 -16.69 22.03 -9.61
N GLU A 56 -15.40 21.94 -9.31
CA GLU A 56 -14.33 21.62 -10.27
C GLU A 56 -14.36 20.15 -10.72
N GLU A 57 -15.04 19.27 -9.99
CA GLU A 57 -15.18 17.85 -10.29
C GLU A 57 -16.52 17.49 -10.95
N GLU A 58 -17.42 18.47 -11.13
CA GLU A 58 -18.77 18.23 -11.65
C GLU A 58 -18.75 17.64 -13.08
N TYR A 59 -17.68 17.90 -13.85
CA TYR A 59 -17.46 17.31 -15.16
C TYR A 59 -17.43 15.78 -15.13
N LEU A 60 -17.04 15.16 -14.01
CA LEU A 60 -16.94 13.71 -13.85
C LEU A 60 -18.29 13.02 -14.01
N LYS A 61 -19.41 13.69 -13.69
CA LYS A 61 -20.77 13.14 -13.87
C LYS A 61 -21.05 12.82 -15.34
N ASN A 62 -20.54 13.65 -16.26
CA ASN A 62 -20.70 13.45 -17.70
C ASN A 62 -19.72 12.40 -18.28
N HIS A 63 -18.73 11.98 -17.50
CA HIS A 63 -17.70 11.00 -17.90
C HIS A 63 -17.83 9.68 -17.15
N ALA A 64 -18.88 9.50 -16.35
CA ALA A 64 -19.12 8.26 -15.64
C ALA A 64 -19.48 7.14 -16.63
N ASP A 65 -18.80 6.01 -16.48
CA ASP A 65 -19.05 4.80 -17.23
C ASP A 65 -20.41 4.19 -16.85
N SER A 66 -21.07 3.60 -17.84
CA SER A 66 -22.30 2.85 -17.62
C SER A 66 -22.04 1.65 -16.72
N LEU A 67 -22.95 1.38 -15.77
CA LEU A 67 -22.92 0.14 -14.98
C LEU A 67 -23.15 -1.12 -15.83
N GLN A 68 -23.63 -0.98 -17.07
CA GLN A 68 -23.68 -2.08 -18.04
C GLN A 68 -22.27 -2.44 -18.56
N ASP A 69 -21.37 -1.46 -18.62
CA ASP A 69 -19.97 -1.61 -19.04
C ASP A 69 -19.01 -1.85 -17.86
N ILE A 70 -19.52 -2.42 -16.76
CA ILE A 70 -18.78 -2.65 -15.50
C ILE A 70 -17.46 -3.40 -15.68
N GLN A 71 -17.26 -4.15 -16.76
CA GLN A 71 -16.01 -4.87 -17.02
C GLN A 71 -14.90 -3.96 -17.59
N LYS A 72 -15.27 -2.87 -18.28
CA LYS A 72 -14.33 -1.96 -18.96
C LYS A 72 -14.25 -0.59 -18.29
N GLY A 73 -15.34 -0.15 -17.67
CA GLY A 73 -15.37 1.12 -16.96
C GLY A 73 -14.46 1.16 -15.74
N SER A 74 -14.12 2.38 -15.34
CA SER A 74 -13.32 2.70 -14.16
C SER A 74 -13.96 3.77 -13.29
N LEU A 75 -14.85 4.63 -13.80
CA LEU A 75 -15.52 5.68 -13.04
C LEU A 75 -17.02 5.42 -13.03
N PHE A 76 -17.62 5.21 -11.87
CA PHE A 76 -19.02 4.80 -11.75
C PHE A 76 -19.81 5.72 -10.84
N MET A 77 -21.04 6.05 -11.25
CA MET A 77 -22.06 6.66 -10.40
C MET A 77 -22.97 5.58 -9.80
N LEU A 78 -22.98 5.48 -8.48
CA LEU A 78 -23.79 4.53 -7.72
C LEU A 78 -24.96 5.26 -7.08
N GLU A 79 -26.00 5.51 -7.88
CA GLU A 79 -27.17 6.31 -7.51
C GLU A 79 -27.83 5.87 -6.21
N SER A 80 -28.02 4.55 -6.03
CA SER A 80 -28.67 3.98 -4.83
C SER A 80 -27.87 4.20 -3.54
N MET A 81 -26.56 4.44 -3.64
CA MET A 81 -25.70 4.69 -2.50
C MET A 81 -25.33 6.17 -2.36
N HIS A 82 -25.61 6.99 -3.38
CA HIS A 82 -25.15 8.36 -3.52
C HIS A 82 -23.62 8.51 -3.48
N TYR A 83 -22.91 7.57 -4.14
CA TYR A 83 -21.46 7.58 -4.27
C TYR A 83 -21.04 7.65 -5.74
N MET A 84 -19.93 8.34 -5.99
CA MET A 84 -19.13 8.17 -7.19
C MET A 84 -17.86 7.41 -6.81
N THR A 85 -17.49 6.40 -7.59
CA THR A 85 -16.34 5.54 -7.32
C THR A 85 -15.45 5.47 -8.53
N LYS A 86 -14.16 5.73 -8.33
CA LYS A 86 -13.10 5.55 -9.31
C LYS A 86 -12.25 4.35 -8.93
N LEU A 87 -12.19 3.35 -9.81
CA LEU A 87 -11.25 2.24 -9.71
C LEU A 87 -9.85 2.72 -10.02
N ARG A 88 -8.87 2.30 -9.22
CA ARG A 88 -7.47 2.65 -9.45
C ARG A 88 -6.98 2.03 -10.75
N PRO A 89 -6.23 2.76 -11.59
CA PRO A 89 -5.68 2.24 -12.83
C PRO A 89 -4.94 0.92 -12.61
N PHE A 90 -5.01 0.00 -13.59
CA PHE A 90 -4.41 -1.35 -13.52
C PHE A 90 -5.08 -2.35 -12.55
N VAL A 91 -6.11 -1.98 -11.77
CA VAL A 91 -6.68 -2.87 -10.73
C VAL A 91 -7.19 -4.22 -11.24
N ARG A 92 -7.78 -4.28 -12.44
CA ARG A 92 -8.31 -5.54 -12.98
C ARG A 92 -7.20 -6.51 -13.36
N THR A 93 -6.15 -6.01 -14.00
CA THR A 93 -4.94 -6.77 -14.33
C THR A 93 -4.22 -7.21 -13.07
N PHE A 94 -4.11 -6.31 -12.08
CA PHE A 94 -3.58 -6.61 -10.76
C PHE A 94 -4.32 -7.79 -10.11
N LEU A 95 -5.66 -7.74 -10.02
CA LEU A 95 -6.45 -8.82 -9.41
C LEU A 95 -6.31 -10.13 -10.17
N LYS A 96 -6.37 -10.08 -11.51
CA LYS A 96 -6.20 -11.26 -12.36
C LYS A 96 -4.87 -11.94 -12.10
N GLU A 97 -3.76 -11.22 -12.18
CA GLU A 97 -2.43 -11.80 -12.00
C GLU A 97 -2.13 -12.17 -10.54
N ALA A 98 -2.58 -11.37 -9.56
CA ALA A 98 -2.44 -11.71 -8.16
C ALA A 98 -3.20 -13.00 -7.82
N SER A 99 -4.33 -13.28 -8.47
CA SER A 99 -5.12 -14.49 -8.22
C SER A 99 -4.38 -15.79 -8.53
N ASP A 100 -3.36 -15.77 -9.39
CA ASP A 100 -2.53 -16.94 -9.69
C ASP A 100 -1.64 -17.34 -8.50
N MET A 101 -1.27 -16.36 -7.67
CA MET A 101 -0.33 -16.49 -6.55
C MET A 101 -1.00 -16.41 -5.18
N PHE A 102 -2.20 -15.81 -5.10
CA PHE A 102 -2.85 -15.48 -3.83
C PHE A 102 -4.32 -15.90 -3.81
N GLU A 103 -4.77 -16.32 -2.63
CA GLU A 103 -6.19 -16.35 -2.29
C GLU A 103 -6.57 -15.03 -1.60
N MET A 104 -7.45 -14.27 -2.24
CA MET A 104 -7.63 -12.84 -1.92
C MET A 104 -8.86 -12.58 -1.05
N TYR A 105 -8.70 -11.63 -0.13
CA TYR A 105 -9.73 -11.12 0.77
C TYR A 105 -9.87 -9.60 0.56
N ILE A 106 -11.08 -9.08 0.61
CA ILE A 106 -11.32 -7.65 0.86
C ILE A 106 -11.44 -7.45 2.37
N TYR A 107 -10.76 -6.46 2.92
CA TYR A 107 -10.98 -5.99 4.29
C TYR A 107 -10.98 -4.46 4.34
N THR A 108 -12.18 -3.89 4.39
CA THR A 108 -12.40 -2.44 4.46
C THR A 108 -12.96 -1.99 5.81
N MET A 109 -12.73 -0.73 6.17
CA MET A 109 -13.44 -0.05 7.26
C MET A 109 -14.83 0.47 6.84
N GLY A 110 -15.20 0.35 5.57
CA GLY A 110 -16.53 0.66 5.07
C GLY A 110 -17.60 -0.33 5.58
N GLY A 111 -18.85 0.10 5.54
CA GLY A 111 -20.00 -0.73 5.95
C GLY A 111 -20.25 -1.89 4.99
N ARG A 112 -21.05 -2.88 5.42
CA ARG A 112 -21.28 -4.12 4.66
C ARG A 112 -21.90 -3.92 3.27
N SER A 113 -22.85 -3.00 3.13
CA SER A 113 -23.46 -2.68 1.82
C SER A 113 -22.44 -2.09 0.86
N TYR A 114 -21.63 -1.14 1.35
CA TYR A 114 -20.55 -0.52 0.61
C TYR A 114 -19.51 -1.56 0.16
N ALA A 115 -19.01 -2.39 1.08
CA ALA A 115 -18.01 -3.41 0.78
C ALA A 115 -18.48 -4.38 -0.32
N LYS A 116 -19.76 -4.81 -0.26
CA LYS A 116 -20.35 -5.68 -1.28
C LYS A 116 -20.46 -5.01 -2.65
N GLU A 117 -20.84 -3.72 -2.68
CA GLU A 117 -20.97 -2.99 -3.93
C GLU A 117 -19.61 -2.73 -4.58
N MET A 118 -18.60 -2.34 -3.80
CA MET A 118 -17.24 -2.19 -4.29
C MET A 118 -16.66 -3.51 -4.81
N ALA A 119 -16.89 -4.62 -4.09
CA ALA A 119 -16.51 -5.95 -4.56
C ALA A 119 -17.16 -6.30 -5.90
N ARG A 120 -18.42 -5.89 -6.13
CA ARG A 120 -19.12 -6.08 -7.41
C ARG A 120 -18.47 -5.30 -8.55
N LEU A 121 -17.99 -4.08 -8.31
CA LEU A 121 -17.28 -3.27 -9.31
C LEU A 121 -15.92 -3.89 -9.68
N LEU A 122 -15.19 -4.37 -8.68
CA LEU A 122 -13.86 -4.97 -8.84
C LEU A 122 -13.92 -6.37 -9.47
N ASP A 123 -14.88 -7.19 -9.03
CA ASP A 123 -15.02 -8.61 -9.37
C ASP A 123 -16.48 -8.96 -9.75
N PRO A 124 -17.00 -8.45 -10.88
CA PRO A 124 -18.39 -8.67 -11.28
C PRO A 124 -18.71 -10.15 -11.52
N GLY A 125 -17.70 -10.96 -11.89
CA GLY A 125 -17.83 -12.40 -12.10
C GLY A 125 -17.70 -13.24 -10.83
N ARG A 126 -17.40 -12.64 -9.67
CA ARG A 126 -17.16 -13.32 -8.39
C ARG A 126 -16.07 -14.39 -8.45
N VAL A 127 -15.03 -14.14 -9.25
CA VAL A 127 -13.92 -15.06 -9.49
C VAL A 127 -12.89 -14.99 -8.37
N TYR A 128 -12.71 -13.82 -7.77
CA TYR A 128 -11.58 -13.50 -6.90
C TYR A 128 -11.94 -13.50 -5.41
N PHE A 129 -13.05 -12.90 -5.04
CA PHE A 129 -13.40 -12.68 -3.62
C PHE A 129 -14.50 -13.61 -3.13
N ASP A 130 -15.53 -13.86 -3.95
CA ASP A 130 -16.74 -14.58 -3.55
C ASP A 130 -17.26 -14.13 -2.17
N SER A 131 -17.13 -14.95 -1.13
CA SER A 131 -17.57 -14.70 0.24
C SER A 131 -16.51 -14.03 1.13
N ARG A 132 -15.28 -13.84 0.64
CA ARG A 132 -14.12 -13.28 1.37
C ARG A 132 -14.13 -11.74 1.39
N VAL A 133 -15.24 -11.15 1.83
CA VAL A 133 -15.41 -9.69 1.96
C VAL A 133 -15.72 -9.34 3.41
N ILE A 134 -14.77 -8.65 4.04
CA ILE A 134 -14.81 -8.25 5.46
C ILE A 134 -15.03 -6.74 5.52
N SER A 135 -16.10 -6.33 6.20
CA SER A 135 -16.47 -4.93 6.43
C SER A 135 -16.17 -4.49 7.86
N SER A 136 -16.38 -3.21 8.17
CA SER A 136 -16.23 -2.74 9.57
C SER A 136 -17.22 -3.37 10.54
N ALA A 137 -18.34 -3.91 10.07
CA ALA A 137 -19.30 -4.64 10.91
C ALA A 137 -18.82 -6.06 11.27
N ASP A 138 -17.82 -6.58 10.55
CA ASP A 138 -17.27 -7.92 10.75
C ASP A 138 -15.99 -7.91 11.61
N GLY A 139 -15.34 -6.75 11.73
CA GLY A 139 -14.13 -6.59 12.51
C GLY A 139 -14.37 -6.80 14.01
N THR A 140 -13.41 -7.44 14.68
CA THR A 140 -13.46 -7.72 16.12
C THR A 140 -12.83 -6.60 16.95
N LEU A 141 -12.08 -5.69 16.32
CA LEU A 141 -11.39 -4.59 16.97
C LEU A 141 -11.99 -3.25 16.52
N LYS A 142 -12.33 -2.40 17.49
CA LYS A 142 -12.84 -1.07 17.19
C LYS A 142 -11.74 -0.23 16.54
N ASN A 143 -12.04 0.34 15.37
CA ASN A 143 -11.14 1.21 14.59
C ASN A 143 -9.78 0.56 14.22
N GLN A 144 -9.71 -0.78 14.22
CA GLN A 144 -8.51 -1.52 13.83
C GLN A 144 -8.90 -2.75 13.01
N LYS A 145 -7.96 -3.25 12.22
CA LYS A 145 -8.05 -4.49 11.48
C LYS A 145 -7.17 -5.56 12.14
N GLY A 146 -7.68 -6.78 12.19
CA GLY A 146 -6.98 -7.94 12.75
C GLY A 146 -7.09 -9.15 11.84
N LEU A 147 -6.07 -9.99 11.80
CA LEU A 147 -6.11 -11.22 10.99
C LEU A 147 -6.95 -12.33 11.64
N ASP A 148 -7.52 -12.10 12.81
CA ASP A 148 -8.36 -13.06 13.52
C ASP A 148 -9.66 -13.40 12.79
N VAL A 149 -10.11 -12.55 11.86
CA VAL A 149 -11.27 -12.78 10.97
C VAL A 149 -10.90 -13.36 9.61
N VAL A 150 -9.60 -13.55 9.34
CA VAL A 150 -9.09 -14.21 8.14
C VAL A 150 -8.77 -15.67 8.48
N LEU A 151 -9.07 -16.60 7.56
CA LEU A 151 -8.75 -18.03 7.76
C LEU A 151 -7.25 -18.34 7.59
N GLY A 152 -6.43 -17.33 7.27
CA GLY A 152 -4.99 -17.48 7.10
C GLY A 152 -4.23 -17.44 8.41
N ALA A 153 -3.17 -18.25 8.49
CA ALA A 153 -2.14 -18.07 9.51
C ALA A 153 -1.27 -16.87 9.14
N ASP A 154 -0.95 -16.02 10.12
CA ASP A 154 -0.19 -14.78 9.93
C ASP A 154 1.11 -14.96 9.12
N ASN A 155 1.76 -16.12 9.23
CA ASN A 155 3.00 -16.43 8.52
C ASN A 155 2.82 -16.63 7.00
N ALA A 156 1.59 -16.63 6.49
CA ALA A 156 1.27 -16.78 5.07
C ALA A 156 0.31 -15.69 4.55
N VAL A 157 0.09 -14.62 5.31
CA VAL A 157 -0.78 -13.49 4.92
C VAL A 157 0.05 -12.27 4.57
N VAL A 158 -0.17 -11.71 3.38
CA VAL A 158 0.31 -10.39 2.97
C VAL A 158 -0.86 -9.42 3.01
N ILE A 159 -0.62 -8.19 3.48
CA ILE A 159 -1.62 -7.13 3.57
C ILE A 159 -1.21 -5.99 2.64
N LEU A 160 -2.13 -5.49 1.84
CA LEU A 160 -1.97 -4.27 1.04
C LEU A 160 -3.01 -3.24 1.51
N ASP A 161 -2.52 -2.14 2.09
CA ASP A 161 -3.34 -1.09 2.69
C ASP A 161 -2.56 0.24 2.66
N ASP A 162 -3.25 1.36 2.47
CA ASP A 162 -2.65 2.69 2.50
C ASP A 162 -2.46 3.24 3.93
N THR A 163 -3.03 2.58 4.93
CA THR A 163 -3.09 3.08 6.30
C THR A 163 -2.47 2.09 7.31
N GLU A 164 -1.25 2.37 7.77
CA GLU A 164 -0.54 1.51 8.72
C GLU A 164 -1.24 1.38 10.09
N ILE A 165 -1.82 2.48 10.60
CA ILE A 165 -2.26 2.54 12.00
C ILE A 165 -3.40 1.57 12.32
N VAL A 166 -4.23 1.21 11.33
CA VAL A 166 -5.31 0.23 11.53
C VAL A 166 -4.76 -1.20 11.70
N TRP A 167 -3.52 -1.46 11.30
CA TRP A 167 -2.84 -2.77 11.38
C TRP A 167 -1.82 -2.86 12.51
N SER A 168 -2.08 -2.21 13.65
CA SER A 168 -1.13 -2.08 14.76
C SER A 168 -0.44 -3.38 15.21
N LYS A 169 -1.15 -4.52 15.14
CA LYS A 169 -0.64 -5.87 15.52
C LYS A 169 0.00 -6.66 14.38
N HIS A 170 -0.17 -6.24 13.12
CA HIS A 170 0.23 -6.99 11.93
C HIS A 170 1.06 -6.13 10.96
N LYS A 171 1.80 -5.14 11.47
CA LYS A 171 2.63 -4.23 10.65
C LYS A 171 3.69 -4.96 9.82
N GLU A 172 4.17 -6.10 10.29
CA GLU A 172 5.16 -6.91 9.58
C GLU A 172 4.59 -7.62 8.34
N ASN A 173 3.26 -7.79 8.28
CA ASN A 173 2.55 -8.34 7.13
C ASN A 173 2.20 -7.26 6.08
N LEU A 174 2.35 -5.98 6.43
CA LEU A 174 1.85 -4.86 5.65
C LEU A 174 2.84 -4.37 4.61
N ILE A 175 2.39 -4.36 3.36
CA ILE A 175 2.90 -3.51 2.29
C ILE A 175 2.09 -2.21 2.35
N LEU A 176 2.69 -1.19 2.95
CA LEU A 176 2.12 0.15 2.99
C LEU A 176 2.29 0.80 1.63
N MET A 177 1.20 1.13 0.94
CA MET A 177 1.24 1.71 -0.40
C MET A 177 0.81 3.18 -0.45
N GLU A 178 1.12 3.85 -1.55
CA GLU A 178 0.70 5.24 -1.78
C GLU A 178 -0.82 5.31 -1.93
N ARG A 179 -1.43 6.33 -1.30
CA ARG A 179 -2.86 6.61 -1.40
C ARG A 179 -3.28 6.96 -2.81
N TYR A 180 -4.41 6.41 -3.22
CA TYR A 180 -5.09 6.80 -4.45
C TYR A 180 -6.06 7.94 -4.18
N ASP A 181 -5.58 9.17 -4.32
CA ASP A 181 -6.37 10.38 -4.08
C ASP A 181 -6.92 10.93 -5.39
N PHE A 182 -7.89 10.21 -5.96
CA PHE A 182 -8.53 10.61 -7.20
C PHE A 182 -9.41 11.85 -7.00
N PHE A 183 -10.31 11.81 -6.01
CA PHE A 183 -11.25 12.90 -5.72
C PHE A 183 -10.66 13.93 -4.76
N ALA A 184 -11.03 15.21 -4.93
CA ALA A 184 -10.60 16.36 -4.12
C ALA A 184 -10.96 16.21 -2.64
N SER A 185 -12.05 15.50 -2.34
CA SER A 185 -12.47 15.22 -0.96
C SER A 185 -11.42 14.48 -0.12
N SER A 186 -10.55 13.70 -0.77
CA SER A 186 -9.47 12.94 -0.15
C SER A 186 -8.43 13.88 0.49
N GLY A 187 -8.04 14.95 -0.21
CA GLY A 187 -7.07 15.94 0.31
C GLY A 187 -7.58 16.66 1.56
N ARG A 188 -8.89 16.97 1.59
CA ARG A 188 -9.54 17.59 2.76
C ARG A 188 -9.58 16.67 3.98
N GLN A 189 -9.78 15.36 3.77
CA GLN A 189 -9.84 14.38 4.85
C GLN A 189 -8.49 14.23 5.58
N PHE A 190 -7.38 14.46 4.89
CA PHE A 190 -6.03 14.27 5.42
C PHE A 190 -5.23 15.57 5.59
N GLY A 191 -5.90 16.73 5.50
CA GLY A 191 -5.32 18.04 5.80
C GLY A 191 -4.20 18.45 4.85
N SER A 192 -4.27 18.03 3.58
CA SER A 192 -3.23 18.33 2.60
C SER A 192 -3.70 19.33 1.55
N ASN A 193 -2.81 20.25 1.17
CA ASN A 193 -3.09 21.36 0.25
C ASN A 193 -2.75 21.03 -1.22
N TYR A 194 -2.54 19.75 -1.58
CA TYR A 194 -2.32 19.38 -2.98
C TYR A 194 -3.65 19.19 -3.71
N LYS A 195 -3.62 19.48 -5.02
CA LYS A 195 -4.70 19.13 -5.95
C LYS A 195 -4.73 17.62 -6.16
N SER A 196 -5.91 17.03 -6.05
CA SER A 196 -6.20 15.63 -6.37
C SER A 196 -6.00 15.31 -7.85
N LEU A 197 -6.06 14.02 -8.22
CA LEU A 197 -5.88 13.61 -9.63
C LEU A 197 -6.98 14.18 -10.54
N SER A 198 -8.23 14.21 -10.07
CA SER A 198 -9.37 14.78 -10.80
C SER A 198 -9.22 16.29 -11.03
N GLU A 199 -8.76 17.04 -10.03
CA GLU A 199 -8.49 18.49 -10.12
C GLU A 199 -7.33 18.81 -11.07
N LEU A 200 -6.42 17.86 -11.27
CA LEU A 200 -5.31 17.95 -12.22
C LEU A 200 -5.67 17.38 -13.59
N ASN A 201 -6.89 16.89 -13.78
CA ASN A 201 -7.39 16.25 -14.99
C ASN A 201 -6.44 15.15 -15.51
N ARG A 202 -5.95 14.31 -14.59
CA ARG A 202 -5.02 13.21 -14.88
C ARG A 202 -5.34 11.99 -14.01
N ASP A 203 -4.65 10.89 -14.25
CA ASP A 203 -4.75 9.67 -13.45
C ASP A 203 -3.38 8.97 -13.38
N GLU A 204 -3.27 7.89 -12.60
CA GLU A 204 -2.09 7.03 -12.64
C GLU A 204 -1.96 6.34 -14.02
N VAL A 205 -0.72 6.13 -14.46
CA VAL A 205 -0.43 5.39 -15.70
C VAL A 205 -0.41 3.91 -15.39
N GLU A 206 -1.19 3.08 -16.08
CA GLU A 206 -1.32 1.65 -15.74
C GLU A 206 0.01 0.88 -15.71
N SER A 207 0.94 1.17 -16.63
CA SER A 207 2.21 0.45 -16.74
C SER A 207 3.22 0.78 -15.63
N SER A 208 3.13 1.97 -15.04
CA SER A 208 4.10 2.49 -14.06
C SER A 208 3.47 3.00 -12.76
N GLY A 209 2.16 2.86 -12.60
CA GLY A 209 1.40 3.27 -11.42
C GLY A 209 1.62 2.35 -10.22
N ALA A 210 0.97 2.66 -9.11
CA ALA A 210 1.25 2.00 -7.83
C ALA A 210 0.92 0.50 -7.87
N LEU A 211 -0.24 0.11 -8.41
CA LEU A 211 -0.63 -1.30 -8.47
C LEU A 211 0.29 -2.13 -9.38
N SER A 212 0.81 -1.55 -10.47
CA SER A 212 1.80 -2.24 -11.33
C SER A 212 3.11 -2.49 -10.58
N ALA A 213 3.60 -1.50 -9.83
CA ALA A 213 4.79 -1.67 -9.00
C ALA A 213 4.58 -2.70 -7.89
N ILE A 214 3.46 -2.61 -7.16
CA ILE A 214 3.14 -3.56 -6.09
C ILE A 214 2.96 -4.98 -6.63
N LEU A 215 2.39 -5.17 -7.82
CA LEU A 215 2.30 -6.51 -8.42
C LEU A 215 3.69 -7.14 -8.63
N LYS A 216 4.69 -6.35 -9.05
CA LYS A 216 6.07 -6.84 -9.18
C LYS A 216 6.64 -7.27 -7.83
N VAL A 217 6.36 -6.51 -6.78
CA VAL A 217 6.75 -6.83 -5.39
C VAL A 217 6.09 -8.13 -4.93
N LEU A 218 4.78 -8.28 -5.14
CA LEU A 218 4.04 -9.48 -4.77
C LEU A 218 4.56 -10.72 -5.50
N LYS A 219 4.91 -10.60 -6.79
CA LYS A 219 5.58 -11.67 -7.56
C LYS A 219 6.92 -12.06 -6.95
N LEU A 220 7.76 -11.07 -6.59
CA LEU A 220 9.05 -11.33 -5.96
C LEU A 220 8.92 -11.97 -4.58
N VAL A 221 7.98 -11.51 -3.76
CA VAL A 221 7.67 -12.10 -2.44
C VAL A 221 7.20 -13.53 -2.59
N HIS A 222 6.29 -13.80 -3.53
CA HIS A 222 5.80 -15.15 -3.81
C HIS A 222 6.92 -16.08 -4.28
N GLN A 223 7.71 -15.65 -5.26
CA GLN A 223 8.86 -16.40 -5.77
C GLN A 223 9.85 -16.73 -4.65
N THR A 224 10.24 -15.73 -3.84
CA THR A 224 11.16 -15.91 -2.72
C THR A 224 10.57 -16.84 -1.65
N PHE A 225 9.26 -16.74 -1.37
CA PHE A 225 8.60 -17.60 -0.39
C PHE A 225 8.57 -19.07 -0.83
N PHE A 226 8.42 -19.34 -2.13
CA PHE A 226 8.34 -20.71 -2.68
C PHE A 226 9.64 -21.21 -3.32
N ASP A 227 10.74 -20.47 -3.20
CA ASP A 227 12.01 -20.85 -3.80
C ASP A 227 12.54 -22.18 -3.24
N SER A 228 13.06 -23.01 -4.14
CA SER A 228 13.22 -24.46 -4.04
C SER A 228 14.46 -24.93 -3.30
N GLU A 229 15.46 -24.08 -3.06
CA GLU A 229 16.70 -24.48 -2.37
C GLU A 229 16.52 -24.79 -0.88
N THR A 230 15.33 -24.52 -0.34
CA THR A 230 14.95 -24.91 1.01
C THR A 230 13.76 -25.89 0.94
N GLU A 231 14.00 -27.17 0.65
CA GLU A 231 13.04 -28.27 0.88
C GLU A 231 12.60 -28.41 2.37
N ALA A 232 12.92 -27.42 3.21
CA ALA A 232 12.31 -27.20 4.49
C ALA A 232 10.78 -27.08 4.37
N ASN A 233 10.11 -27.72 5.32
CA ASN A 233 8.66 -27.72 5.48
C ASN A 233 8.05 -26.32 5.25
N LEU A 234 7.30 -26.11 4.16
CA LEU A 234 6.66 -24.82 3.83
C LEU A 234 5.84 -24.24 5.00
N MET A 235 5.35 -25.10 5.90
CA MET A 235 4.60 -24.71 7.09
C MET A 235 5.42 -23.89 8.09
N VAL A 236 6.75 -23.98 8.08
CA VAL A 236 7.63 -23.20 8.99
C VAL A 236 8.12 -21.90 8.37
N ARG A 237 7.87 -21.66 7.08
CA ARG A 237 8.24 -20.40 6.43
C ARG A 237 7.35 -19.27 6.92
N ASP A 238 7.91 -18.06 6.89
CA ASP A 238 7.22 -16.85 7.34
C ASP A 238 7.36 -15.73 6.31
N VAL A 239 6.22 -15.36 5.71
CA VAL A 239 6.14 -14.31 4.70
C VAL A 239 6.59 -12.95 5.26
N ARG A 240 6.47 -12.71 6.57
CA ARG A 240 6.94 -11.47 7.21
C ARG A 240 8.45 -11.34 7.09
N GLN A 241 9.18 -12.44 7.23
CA GLN A 241 10.62 -12.45 7.05
C GLN A 241 11.01 -12.25 5.58
N VAL A 242 10.24 -12.81 4.65
CA VAL A 242 10.40 -12.59 3.21
C VAL A 242 10.17 -11.11 2.86
N LEU A 243 9.06 -10.52 3.30
CA LEU A 243 8.74 -9.11 3.12
C LEU A 243 9.85 -8.21 3.66
N LYS A 244 10.34 -8.50 4.88
CA LYS A 244 11.46 -7.76 5.50
C LYS A 244 12.74 -7.83 4.66
N ASN A 245 13.05 -8.99 4.07
CA ASN A 245 14.23 -9.17 3.24
C ASN A 245 14.08 -8.44 1.91
N VAL A 246 12.95 -8.62 1.20
CA VAL A 246 12.66 -7.92 -0.05
C VAL A 246 12.72 -6.40 0.14
N ARG A 247 12.12 -5.89 1.23
CA ARG A 247 12.14 -4.46 1.54
C ARG A 247 13.54 -3.92 1.79
N LYS A 248 14.43 -4.70 2.41
CA LYS A 248 15.82 -4.30 2.67
C LYS A 248 16.69 -4.22 1.41
N GLU A 249 16.30 -4.87 0.32
CA GLU A 249 17.06 -4.78 -0.92
C GLU A 249 16.78 -3.46 -1.67
N VAL A 250 15.73 -2.71 -1.29
CA VAL A 250 15.30 -1.51 -2.02
C VAL A 250 16.37 -0.41 -2.04
N LEU A 251 16.94 -0.08 -0.88
CA LEU A 251 17.99 0.93 -0.72
C LEU A 251 19.27 0.31 -0.14
N LYS A 252 19.52 -0.96 -0.46
CA LYS A 252 20.78 -1.60 -0.14
C LYS A 252 21.93 -0.79 -0.71
N ASP A 253 23.00 -0.68 0.08
CA ASP A 253 24.20 0.11 -0.21
C ASP A 253 24.00 1.63 -0.24
N CYS A 254 22.78 2.15 -0.09
CA CYS A 254 22.55 3.57 0.12
C CYS A 254 23.00 3.98 1.53
N LYS A 255 23.91 4.95 1.58
CA LYS A 255 24.39 5.61 2.80
C LYS A 255 23.81 7.03 2.86
N LEU A 256 22.84 7.23 3.74
CA LEU A 256 22.04 8.44 3.83
C LEU A 256 22.47 9.29 5.02
N LEU A 257 22.47 10.61 4.81
CA LEU A 257 22.55 11.58 5.88
C LEU A 257 21.43 12.60 5.72
N PHE A 258 20.79 12.97 6.83
CA PHE A 258 19.68 13.93 6.82
C PHE A 258 20.18 15.33 7.20
N SER A 259 19.75 16.34 6.44
CA SER A 259 20.08 17.75 6.64
C SER A 259 18.81 18.58 6.79
N HIS A 260 18.70 19.39 7.84
CA HIS A 260 17.56 20.29 8.07
C HIS A 260 16.17 19.62 8.04
N ILE A 261 16.07 18.34 8.42
CA ILE A 261 14.81 17.63 8.56
C ILE A 261 14.21 17.79 9.96
N TRP A 262 15.06 17.83 10.99
CA TRP A 262 14.65 17.93 12.41
C TRP A 262 15.44 19.02 13.13
N ARG A 263 14.84 19.60 14.18
CA ARG A 263 15.52 20.53 15.09
C ARG A 263 15.89 19.81 16.38
N GLY A 264 17.18 19.78 16.74
CA GLY A 264 17.67 19.51 18.11
C GLY A 264 17.46 18.12 18.72
N GLU A 265 16.86 17.14 18.02
CA GLU A 265 16.58 15.81 18.56
C GLU A 265 17.35 14.68 17.86
N CYS A 266 17.59 13.58 18.58
CA CYS A 266 18.16 12.33 18.07
C CYS A 266 17.34 11.82 16.86
N PRO A 267 17.92 11.70 15.65
CA PRO A 267 17.18 11.36 14.44
C PRO A 267 16.73 9.90 14.37
N GLU A 268 17.27 9.02 15.20
CA GLU A 268 17.17 7.55 15.09
C GLU A 268 15.74 7.03 15.24
N ASN A 269 14.91 7.72 16.01
CA ASN A 269 13.50 7.35 16.24
C ASN A 269 12.54 8.09 15.29
N LYS A 270 13.07 8.88 14.35
CA LYS A 270 12.25 9.68 13.44
C LYS A 270 11.75 8.83 12.28
N LYS A 271 10.53 9.12 11.82
CA LYS A 271 9.84 8.36 10.76
C LYS A 271 10.71 8.13 9.52
N LEU A 272 11.35 9.17 8.98
CA LEU A 272 12.18 9.05 7.78
C LEU A 272 13.46 8.24 8.03
N TRP A 273 14.07 8.35 9.21
CA TRP A 273 15.23 7.54 9.57
C TRP A 273 14.90 6.05 9.63
N LEU A 274 13.82 5.71 10.34
CA LEU A 274 13.33 4.32 10.44
C LEU A 274 12.92 3.77 9.07
N MET A 275 12.25 4.59 8.25
CA MET A 275 11.87 4.25 6.88
C MET A 275 13.10 3.88 6.04
N ALA A 276 14.15 4.71 6.05
CA ALA A 276 15.41 4.42 5.38
C ALA A 276 16.03 3.10 5.84
N LYS A 277 16.10 2.86 7.15
CA LYS A 277 16.65 1.62 7.71
C LYS A 277 15.81 0.39 7.31
N HIS A 278 14.49 0.51 7.29
CA HIS A 278 13.60 -0.57 6.85
C HIS A 278 13.77 -0.89 5.36
N LEU A 279 14.12 0.11 4.55
CA LEU A 279 14.45 -0.06 3.14
C LEU A 279 15.89 -0.57 2.89
N GLY A 280 16.68 -0.79 3.96
CA GLY A 280 18.03 -1.33 3.87
C GLY A 280 19.16 -0.30 3.79
N ALA A 281 18.84 0.98 3.85
CA ALA A 281 19.87 2.02 3.86
C ALA A 281 20.62 2.08 5.20
N SER A 282 21.87 2.54 5.15
CA SER A 282 22.64 2.93 6.33
C SER A 282 22.49 4.43 6.56
N CYS A 283 22.10 4.83 7.77
CA CYS A 283 21.92 6.24 8.13
C CYS A 283 23.06 6.71 9.03
N PHE A 284 23.53 7.94 8.79
CA PHE A 284 24.65 8.56 9.49
C PHE A 284 24.24 9.92 10.06
N THR A 285 24.82 10.29 11.20
CA THR A 285 24.64 11.60 11.85
C THR A 285 25.71 12.60 11.43
N GLU A 286 26.91 12.10 11.10
CA GLU A 286 28.08 12.88 10.70
C GLU A 286 28.45 12.60 9.24
N LEU A 287 29.03 13.62 8.59
CA LEU A 287 29.48 13.51 7.20
C LEU A 287 30.77 12.69 7.12
N ASP A 288 30.76 11.68 6.26
CA ASP A 288 31.96 10.95 5.84
C ASP A 288 31.95 10.73 4.31
N GLN A 289 33.11 10.42 3.72
CA GLN A 289 33.25 10.29 2.25
C GLN A 289 32.41 9.15 1.64
N SER A 290 32.00 8.18 2.45
CA SER A 290 31.18 7.05 2.03
C SER A 290 29.70 7.40 1.93
N VAL A 291 29.25 8.54 2.48
CA VAL A 291 27.89 9.04 2.27
C VAL A 291 27.59 9.15 0.77
N THR A 292 26.42 8.66 0.39
CA THR A 292 25.96 8.59 -1.01
C THR A 292 24.86 9.60 -1.29
N HIS A 293 23.99 9.88 -0.31
CA HIS A 293 22.89 10.84 -0.46
C HIS A 293 22.76 11.73 0.76
N ILE A 294 22.45 13.00 0.50
CA ILE A 294 21.95 13.95 1.48
C ILE A 294 20.45 14.12 1.26
N VAL A 295 19.66 13.79 2.27
CA VAL A 295 18.22 14.00 2.27
C VAL A 295 17.92 15.32 2.98
N SER A 296 17.36 16.29 2.24
CA SER A 296 17.17 17.65 2.75
C SER A 296 15.85 18.27 2.27
N LEU A 297 15.34 19.24 3.02
CA LEU A 297 14.25 20.12 2.56
C LEU A 297 14.77 21.38 1.87
N VAL A 298 16.05 21.69 2.04
CA VAL A 298 16.69 22.93 1.58
C VAL A 298 18.04 22.66 0.91
N ALA A 299 18.31 23.36 -0.19
CA ALA A 299 19.54 23.17 -0.97
C ALA A 299 20.74 23.97 -0.44
N GLY A 300 20.53 25.02 0.36
CA GLY A 300 21.58 25.96 0.79
C GLY A 300 22.27 25.60 2.11
N THR A 301 22.45 24.32 2.41
CA THR A 301 23.08 23.86 3.67
C THR A 301 24.51 23.42 3.39
N ASP A 302 25.43 23.53 4.35
CA ASP A 302 26.82 23.06 4.18
C ASP A 302 26.89 21.60 3.68
N LYS A 303 26.00 20.75 4.21
CA LYS A 303 25.87 19.34 3.80
C LYS A 303 25.39 19.19 2.36
N ALA A 304 24.48 20.07 1.92
CA ALA A 304 23.98 20.07 0.55
C ALA A 304 25.04 20.58 -0.44
N HIS A 305 25.79 21.64 -0.09
CA HIS A 305 26.93 22.10 -0.86
C HIS A 305 28.02 21.02 -0.96
N TRP A 306 28.35 20.36 0.15
CA TRP A 306 29.27 19.22 0.14
C TRP A 306 28.83 18.12 -0.82
N ALA A 307 27.54 17.79 -0.86
CA ALA A 307 27.03 16.77 -1.79
C ALA A 307 27.25 17.18 -3.24
N GLN A 308 26.93 18.42 -3.59
CA GLN A 308 27.12 18.97 -4.93
C GLN A 308 28.61 18.95 -5.34
N GLU A 309 29.50 19.44 -4.47
CA GLU A 309 30.96 19.47 -4.71
C GLU A 309 31.56 18.07 -4.90
N LYS A 310 31.03 17.07 -4.18
CA LYS A 310 31.52 15.69 -4.21
C LYS A 310 30.76 14.78 -5.20
N GLY A 311 29.85 15.33 -5.99
CA GLY A 311 29.03 14.56 -6.94
C GLY A 311 28.15 13.51 -6.27
N LYS A 312 27.67 13.78 -5.05
CA LYS A 312 26.73 12.94 -4.30
C LYS A 312 25.30 13.42 -4.54
N PHE A 313 24.33 12.56 -4.27
CA PHE A 313 22.92 12.89 -4.50
C PHE A 313 22.38 13.83 -3.41
N LEU A 314 21.70 14.89 -3.83
CA LEU A 314 20.95 15.79 -2.94
C LEU A 314 19.46 15.67 -3.27
N VAL A 315 18.69 14.99 -2.41
CA VAL A 315 17.31 14.62 -2.69
C VAL A 315 16.33 15.12 -1.63
N HIS A 316 15.11 15.42 -2.06
CA HIS A 316 13.99 15.72 -1.18
C HIS A 316 13.50 14.44 -0.46
N PRO A 317 12.99 14.52 0.80
CA PRO A 317 12.41 13.36 1.53
C PRO A 317 11.39 12.53 0.75
N ARG A 318 10.70 13.15 -0.21
CA ARG A 318 9.75 12.48 -1.12
C ARG A 318 10.37 11.35 -1.93
N TRP A 319 11.68 11.38 -2.19
CA TRP A 319 12.40 10.26 -2.80
C TRP A 319 12.31 9.00 -1.94
N LEU A 320 12.54 9.16 -0.63
CA LEU A 320 12.49 8.07 0.33
C LEU A 320 11.06 7.57 0.55
N GLU A 321 10.10 8.49 0.61
CA GLU A 321 8.67 8.15 0.72
C GLU A 321 8.18 7.38 -0.51
N ALA A 322 8.54 7.82 -1.72
CA ALA A 322 8.22 7.11 -2.94
C ALA A 322 8.90 5.72 -2.96
N ALA A 323 10.19 5.63 -2.63
CA ALA A 323 10.86 4.34 -2.52
C ALA A 323 10.16 3.40 -1.52
N ASN A 324 9.63 3.96 -0.42
CA ASN A 324 8.86 3.22 0.57
C ASN A 324 7.51 2.72 0.06
N TYR A 325 6.78 3.50 -0.75
CA TYR A 325 5.47 3.10 -1.26
C TYR A 325 5.56 2.14 -2.45
N PHE A 326 6.55 2.34 -3.33
CA PHE A 326 6.72 1.51 -4.54
C PHE A 326 7.65 0.31 -4.32
N TRP A 327 8.29 0.21 -3.14
CA TRP A 327 9.30 -0.83 -2.81
C TRP A 327 10.36 -0.98 -3.90
N THR A 328 10.78 0.15 -4.46
CA THR A 328 11.76 0.23 -5.55
C THR A 328 12.56 1.50 -5.38
N ARG A 329 13.88 1.45 -5.57
CA ARG A 329 14.71 2.67 -5.57
C ARG A 329 14.25 3.59 -6.70
N GLN A 330 13.87 4.81 -6.33
CA GLN A 330 13.40 5.79 -7.30
C GLN A 330 14.60 6.52 -7.93
N PRO A 331 14.48 6.95 -9.19
CA PRO A 331 15.51 7.76 -9.83
C PRO A 331 15.70 9.06 -9.06
N GLU A 332 16.91 9.29 -8.57
CA GLU A 332 17.25 10.45 -7.72
C GLU A 332 16.95 11.77 -8.43
N GLU A 333 17.11 11.81 -9.76
CA GLU A 333 16.92 12.98 -10.60
C GLU A 333 15.51 13.56 -10.50
N SER A 334 14.51 12.69 -10.28
CA SER A 334 13.10 13.09 -10.16
C SER A 334 12.79 13.80 -8.84
N TYR A 335 13.73 13.80 -7.90
CA TYR A 335 13.55 14.32 -6.54
C TYR A 335 14.70 15.23 -6.10
N MET A 336 15.55 15.67 -7.03
CA MET A 336 16.65 16.58 -6.72
C MET A 336 16.11 17.93 -6.23
N LEU A 337 16.82 18.52 -5.26
CA LEU A 337 16.58 19.91 -4.90
C LEU A 337 17.30 20.82 -5.90
N ALA A 338 16.56 21.73 -6.53
CA ALA A 338 17.17 22.79 -7.33
C ALA A 338 18.04 23.69 -6.43
N PRO A 339 19.23 24.14 -6.90
CA PRO A 339 19.95 25.20 -6.22
C PRO A 339 19.03 26.42 -6.10
N GLN A 340 18.95 27.04 -4.92
CA GLN A 340 18.36 28.37 -4.86
C GLN A 340 19.29 29.31 -5.62
N GLU A 341 18.82 29.89 -6.73
CA GLU A 341 19.49 31.04 -7.30
C GLU A 341 19.57 32.09 -6.19
N SER A 342 20.79 32.45 -5.81
CA SER A 342 21.02 33.61 -4.96
C SER A 342 20.34 34.78 -5.63
N LEU A 343 19.25 35.29 -5.05
CA LEU A 343 18.76 36.64 -5.31
C LEU A 343 19.88 37.57 -4.87
N ARG A 344 20.84 37.81 -5.76
CA ARG A 344 21.83 38.88 -5.63
C ARG A 344 21.04 40.16 -5.87
N GLN A 345 20.65 40.82 -4.78
CA GLN A 345 20.37 42.26 -4.80
C GLN A 345 21.68 43.03 -4.81
#